data_AF-A0A562WQ47-F1
#
_entry.id   AF-A0A562WQ47-F1
#
_cell.length_a   1.000
_cell.length_b   1.000
_cell.length_c   1.000
_cell.angle_alpha   90.00
_cell.angle_beta   90.00
_cell.angle_gamma   90.00
#
_symmetry.space_group_name_H-M   'P 1'
#
loop_
_entity.id
_entity.type
_entity.pdbx_description
1 polymer ?
#
loop_
_entity_poly.entity_id
_entity_poly.type
_entity_poly.pdbx_seq_one_letter_code
_entity_poly.pdbx_strand_id
1 'polypeptide(L)'
;MTTTIRTPTTAAPATTASATAPAIEVDDRRSITLVPVSHRNRTVGAYIVRDGTARFHPVVDVTRIVAWSLAATAVTTAAVAMAITRRRPSAIGTVTMGHGGWVSLKNQPAPALHAAARGRPWWAHLLRARRLVPER
;
A
#
# COMPACT_ATOMS: atom_id res chain seq x y z
N MET A 1 -58.25 -10.04 1.23
CA MET A 1 -57.56 -10.69 2.36
C MET A 1 -56.52 -9.69 2.84
N THR A 2 -56.81 -8.99 3.94
CA THR A 2 -56.08 -7.80 4.41
C THR A 2 -55.35 -8.16 5.68
N THR A 3 -54.04 -7.87 5.76
CA THR A 3 -53.27 -8.05 6.99
C THR A 3 -52.44 -6.79 7.25
N THR A 4 -52.90 -6.04 8.25
CA THR A 4 -52.24 -4.89 8.88
C THR A 4 -51.16 -5.41 9.84
N ILE A 5 -49.94 -4.88 9.76
CA ILE A 5 -48.86 -5.16 10.73
C ILE A 5 -48.64 -3.92 11.61
N ARG A 6 -48.79 -4.12 12.93
CA ARG A 6 -48.59 -3.14 14.00
C ARG A 6 -47.11 -2.75 14.17
N THR A 7 -46.88 -1.48 14.47
CA THR A 7 -45.63 -0.92 15.04
C THR A 7 -45.31 -1.51 16.41
N PRO A 8 -44.05 -1.85 16.71
CA PRO A 8 -43.54 -1.78 18.07
C PRO A 8 -42.97 -0.38 18.33
N THR A 9 -43.71 0.44 19.07
CA THR A 9 -43.14 1.56 19.81
C THR A 9 -42.40 0.97 21.00
N THR A 10 -41.07 0.99 20.95
CA THR A 10 -40.21 1.00 22.13
C THR A 10 -38.96 1.77 21.74
N ALA A 11 -38.87 2.99 22.27
CA ALA A 11 -37.62 3.72 22.29
C ALA A 11 -36.60 2.90 23.10
N ALA A 12 -35.50 2.51 22.46
CA ALA A 12 -34.26 2.14 23.11
C ALA A 12 -33.12 2.73 22.28
N PRO A 13 -32.14 3.35 22.94
CA PRO A 13 -31.39 4.46 22.38
C PRO A 13 -30.41 3.98 21.31
N ALA A 14 -30.14 4.88 20.36
CA ALA A 14 -28.93 4.84 19.55
C ALA A 14 -27.76 4.49 20.47
N THR A 15 -27.02 3.43 20.12
CA THR A 15 -25.75 3.05 20.76
C THR A 15 -24.98 4.32 21.08
N THR A 16 -24.83 4.60 22.36
CA THR A 16 -24.20 5.81 22.87
C THR A 16 -22.73 5.77 22.46
N ALA A 17 -22.42 6.36 21.30
CA ALA A 17 -21.11 6.97 21.13
C ALA A 17 -21.02 8.01 22.24
N SER A 18 -20.24 7.72 23.29
CA SER A 18 -19.96 8.70 24.34
C SER A 18 -19.28 9.90 23.68
N ALA A 19 -20.08 10.94 23.41
CA ALA A 19 -19.60 12.27 23.07
C ALA A 19 -18.99 12.84 24.36
N THR A 20 -17.69 12.62 24.55
CA THR A 20 -16.97 13.00 25.78
C THR A 20 -16.30 14.36 25.67
N ALA A 21 -16.30 15.01 24.49
CA ALA A 21 -15.72 16.34 24.31
C ALA A 21 -16.80 17.35 23.92
N PRO A 22 -16.70 18.60 24.41
CA PRO A 22 -17.70 19.62 24.15
C PRO A 22 -17.84 19.85 22.65
N ALA A 23 -19.08 19.96 22.17
CA ALA A 23 -19.35 20.37 20.80
C ALA A 23 -18.76 21.77 20.59
N ILE A 24 -17.93 21.91 19.57
CA ILE A 24 -17.29 23.19 19.24
C ILE A 24 -18.11 23.81 18.11
N GLU A 25 -18.73 24.94 18.39
CA GLU A 25 -19.32 25.79 17.36
C GLU A 25 -18.20 26.58 16.70
N VAL A 26 -18.06 26.42 15.38
CA VAL A 26 -16.91 26.98 14.63
C VAL A 26 -17.30 28.21 13.82
N ASP A 27 -18.59 28.37 13.49
CA ASP A 27 -19.05 29.52 12.72
C ASP A 27 -20.50 29.90 13.09
N ASP A 28 -20.61 30.95 13.90
CA ASP A 28 -21.87 31.56 14.36
C ASP A 28 -22.77 32.02 13.20
N ARG A 29 -22.19 32.30 12.02
CA ARG A 29 -22.95 32.76 10.83
C ARG A 29 -23.47 31.62 9.96
N ARG A 30 -23.00 30.38 10.18
CA ARG A 30 -23.34 29.22 9.34
C ARG A 30 -23.79 27.99 10.13
N SER A 31 -24.01 28.13 11.45
CA SER A 31 -24.45 27.07 12.37
C SER A 31 -23.72 25.75 12.12
N ILE A 32 -22.38 25.81 12.08
CA ILE A 32 -21.55 24.62 11.91
C ILE A 32 -21.13 24.12 13.30
N THR A 33 -21.68 22.97 13.68
CA THR A 33 -21.33 22.30 14.93
C THR A 33 -20.36 21.16 14.66
N LEU A 34 -19.21 21.15 15.34
CA LEU A 34 -18.27 20.04 15.32
C LEU A 34 -18.46 19.16 16.54
N VAL A 35 -18.73 17.88 16.31
CA VAL A 35 -18.81 16.86 17.37
C VAL A 35 -17.61 15.92 17.23
N PRO A 36 -16.54 16.09 18.03
CA PRO A 36 -15.39 15.20 18.00
C PRO A 36 -15.77 13.77 18.43
N VAL A 37 -15.26 12.79 17.69
CA VAL A 37 -15.44 11.36 17.97
C VAL A 37 -14.10 10.79 18.40
N SER A 38 -14.05 10.30 19.64
CA SER A 38 -12.84 9.73 20.23
C SER A 38 -12.98 8.23 20.45
N HIS A 39 -11.89 7.49 20.24
CA HIS A 39 -11.77 6.08 20.58
C HIS A 39 -10.50 5.87 21.39
N ARG A 40 -10.62 5.25 22.58
CA ARG A 40 -9.49 4.97 23.48
C ARG A 40 -8.57 6.19 23.69
N ASN A 41 -9.18 7.33 24.06
CA ASN A 41 -8.49 8.59 24.32
C ASN A 41 -7.81 9.26 23.11
N ARG A 42 -8.14 8.85 21.88
CA ARG A 42 -7.66 9.47 20.64
C ARG A 42 -8.84 9.92 19.78
N THR A 43 -8.83 11.17 19.33
CA THR A 43 -9.80 11.68 18.35
C THR A 43 -9.59 10.96 17.01
N VAL A 44 -10.62 10.26 16.54
CA VAL A 44 -10.61 9.47 15.30
C VAL A 44 -11.26 10.25 14.15
N GLY A 45 -12.13 11.20 14.47
CA GLY A 45 -12.88 11.98 13.50
C GLY A 45 -13.68 13.08 14.19
N ALA A 46 -14.41 13.84 13.39
CA ALA A 46 -15.45 14.74 13.87
C ALA A 46 -16.68 14.59 12.97
N TYR A 47 -17.86 14.65 13.55
CA TYR A 47 -19.07 14.92 12.79
C TYR A 47 -19.20 16.42 12.59
N ILE A 48 -19.37 16.83 11.34
CA ILE A 48 -19.73 18.18 10.97
C ILE A 48 -21.25 18.18 10.81
N VAL A 49 -21.94 18.85 11.73
CA VAL A 49 -23.39 19.03 11.67
C VAL A 49 -23.68 20.42 11.10
N ARG A 50 -24.45 20.46 10.02
CA ARG A 50 -24.88 21.69 9.35
C ARG A 50 -26.27 21.49 8.77
N ASP A 51 -27.17 22.44 9.00
CA ASP A 51 -28.52 22.45 8.41
C ASP A 51 -29.29 21.11 8.63
N GLY A 52 -29.12 20.48 9.80
CA GLY A 52 -29.72 19.18 10.13
C GLY A 52 -29.05 17.96 9.48
N THR A 53 -28.01 18.15 8.67
CA THR A 53 -27.21 17.06 8.08
C THR A 53 -25.92 16.86 8.86
N ALA A 54 -25.60 15.60 9.19
CA ALA A 54 -24.34 15.24 9.85
C ALA A 54 -23.46 14.46 8.87
N ARG A 55 -22.21 14.91 8.67
CA ARG A 55 -21.20 14.19 7.88
C ARG A 55 -19.99 13.86 8.74
N PHE A 56 -19.58 12.59 8.71
CA PHE A 56 -18.37 12.15 9.38
C PHE A 56 -17.12 12.55 8.59
N HIS A 57 -16.19 13.22 9.24
CA HIS A 57 -14.88 13.55 8.69
C HIS A 57 -13.79 12.87 9.52
N PRO A 58 -13.07 11.87 8.97
CA PRO A 58 -12.01 11.20 9.69
C PRO A 58 -10.81 12.13 9.91
N VAL A 59 -10.15 11.99 11.06
CA VAL A 59 -8.83 12.59 11.31
C VAL A 59 -7.79 11.66 10.70
N VAL A 60 -7.37 11.99 9.48
CA VAL A 60 -6.28 11.30 8.81
C VAL A 60 -4.97 11.97 9.22
N ASP A 61 -4.13 11.25 9.95
CA ASP A 61 -2.78 11.70 10.29
C ASP A 61 -1.88 11.54 9.06
N VAL A 62 -1.86 12.57 8.22
CA VAL A 62 -1.10 12.60 6.96
C VAL A 62 0.39 12.38 7.23
N THR A 63 0.93 13.00 8.29
CA THR A 63 2.32 12.84 8.70
C THR A 63 2.63 11.38 9.00
N ARG A 64 1.76 10.70 9.74
CA ARG A 64 1.91 9.26 10.01
C ARG A 64 1.84 8.45 8.72
N ILE A 65 0.89 8.71 7.83
CA ILE A 65 0.79 7.98 6.55
C ILE A 65 2.08 8.15 5.73
N VAL A 66 2.56 9.38 5.58
CA VAL A 66 3.79 9.69 4.84
C VAL A 66 4.99 8.99 5.49
N ALA A 67 5.11 9.05 6.82
CA ALA A 67 6.19 8.38 7.55
C ALA A 67 6.19 6.86 7.35
N TRP A 68 5.02 6.22 7.44
CA TRP A 68 4.89 4.77 7.20
C TRP A 68 5.16 4.40 5.75
N SER A 69 4.76 5.27 4.81
CA SER A 69 5.00 5.04 3.38
C SER A 69 6.49 5.13 3.04
N LEU A 70 7.19 6.11 3.60
CA LEU A 70 8.65 6.25 3.49
C LEU A 70 9.37 5.05 4.11
N ALA A 71 8.97 4.63 5.31
CA ALA A 71 9.56 3.47 5.98
C ALA A 71 9.36 2.19 5.16
N ALA A 72 8.15 1.93 4.67
CA ALA A 72 7.84 0.77 3.84
C ALA A 72 8.66 0.79 2.53
N THR A 73 8.80 1.97 1.92
CA THR A 73 9.61 2.14 0.71
C THR A 73 11.06 1.79 0.99
N ALA A 74 11.66 2.38 2.04
CA ALA A 74 13.06 2.14 2.42
C ALA A 74 13.37 0.67 2.70
N VAL A 75 12.48 -0.02 3.42
CA VAL A 75 12.61 -1.46 3.69
C VAL A 75 12.56 -2.26 2.40
N THR A 76 11.65 -1.91 1.49
CA THR A 76 11.49 -2.60 0.21
C THR A 76 12.72 -2.39 -0.68
N THR A 77 13.24 -1.17 -0.80
CA THR A 77 14.45 -0.90 -1.57
C THR A 77 15.66 -1.62 -0.99
N ALA A 78 15.83 -1.63 0.34
CA ALA A 78 16.92 -2.37 0.98
C ALA A 78 16.82 -3.88 0.73
N ALA A 79 15.63 -4.46 0.84
CA ALA A 79 15.39 -5.87 0.57
C ALA A 79 15.69 -6.23 -0.90
N VAL A 80 15.27 -5.39 -1.85
CA VAL A 80 15.56 -5.57 -3.28
C VAL A 80 17.06 -5.46 -3.55
N ALA A 81 17.74 -4.45 -3.00
CA ALA A 81 19.18 -4.28 -3.14
C ALA A 81 19.94 -5.52 -2.63
N MET A 82 19.58 -6.01 -1.43
CA MET A 82 20.16 -7.23 -0.86
C MET A 82 19.86 -8.47 -1.71
N ALA A 83 18.67 -8.59 -2.28
CA ALA A 83 18.32 -9.68 -3.17
C ALA A 83 19.17 -9.65 -4.45
N ILE A 84 19.43 -8.46 -5.00
CA ILE A 84 20.27 -8.28 -6.20
C ILE A 84 21.73 -8.63 -5.88
N THR A 85 22.29 -8.13 -4.78
CA THR A 85 23.69 -8.39 -4.41
C THR A 85 23.93 -9.86 -4.11
N ARG A 86 23.01 -10.54 -3.42
CA ARG A 86 23.12 -11.98 -3.14
C ARG A 86 22.94 -12.87 -4.37
N ARG A 87 22.21 -12.41 -5.40
CA ARG A 87 21.95 -13.18 -6.63
C ARG A 87 22.96 -12.94 -7.74
N ARG A 88 23.83 -11.95 -7.62
CA ARG A 88 24.88 -11.68 -8.61
C ARG A 88 26.22 -12.24 -8.10
N PRO A 89 26.60 -13.48 -8.47
CA PRO A 89 28.02 -13.84 -8.41
C PRO A 89 28.80 -12.82 -9.27
N SER A 90 30.00 -12.44 -8.83
CA SER A 90 30.88 -11.53 -9.57
C SER A 90 30.95 -11.96 -11.03
N ALA A 91 30.43 -11.13 -11.93
CA ALA A 91 30.04 -11.54 -13.28
C ALA A 91 31.23 -11.76 -14.23
N ILE A 92 32.46 -11.51 -13.78
CA ILE A 92 33.65 -11.53 -14.63
C ILE A 92 34.80 -12.11 -13.82
N GLY A 93 35.14 -13.38 -14.07
CA GLY A 93 36.42 -13.96 -13.67
C GLY A 93 37.58 -13.38 -14.49
N THR A 94 38.77 -13.95 -14.36
CA THR A 94 40.00 -13.44 -15.00
C THR A 94 39.81 -13.25 -16.51
N VAL A 95 39.87 -11.99 -16.94
CA VAL A 95 39.79 -11.59 -18.35
C VAL A 95 41.18 -11.73 -18.94
N THR A 96 41.38 -12.62 -19.91
CA THR A 96 42.66 -12.70 -20.63
C THR A 96 42.48 -12.27 -22.07
N MET A 97 43.39 -11.42 -22.53
CA MET A 97 43.41 -10.95 -23.91
C MET A 97 44.29 -11.87 -24.75
N GLY A 98 43.73 -12.46 -25.80
CA GLY A 98 44.45 -13.23 -26.80
C GLY A 98 45.27 -12.30 -27.71
N HIS A 99 46.33 -12.84 -28.28
CA HIS A 99 47.21 -12.10 -29.18
C HIS A 99 46.43 -11.92 -30.49
N GLY A 100 45.96 -10.70 -30.77
CA GLY A 100 44.95 -10.41 -31.79
C GLY A 100 43.68 -9.71 -31.28
N GLY A 101 43.62 -9.36 -29.99
CA GLY A 101 42.56 -8.49 -29.43
C GLY A 101 41.28 -9.20 -28.97
N TRP A 102 41.24 -10.53 -29.04
CA TRP A 102 40.11 -11.30 -28.53
C TRP A 102 40.11 -11.36 -27.00
N VAL A 103 38.94 -11.28 -26.39
CA VAL A 103 38.77 -11.44 -24.94
C VAL A 103 38.27 -12.86 -24.65
N SER A 104 39.06 -13.64 -23.92
CA SER A 104 38.65 -14.96 -23.42
C SER A 104 38.25 -14.86 -21.95
N LEU A 105 37.04 -15.35 -21.64
CA LEU A 105 36.54 -15.52 -20.29
C LEU A 105 36.73 -16.99 -19.90
N LYS A 106 37.79 -17.32 -19.16
CA LYS A 106 38.02 -18.71 -18.68
C LYS A 106 37.30 -18.96 -17.37
N ASN A 107 36.83 -20.19 -17.17
CA ASN A 107 36.11 -20.66 -15.96
C ASN A 107 34.81 -19.91 -15.66
N GLN A 108 34.17 -19.29 -16.66
CA GLN A 108 32.82 -18.75 -16.48
C GLN A 108 31.79 -19.83 -16.80
N PRO A 109 30.89 -20.15 -15.86
CA PRO A 109 29.74 -20.98 -16.19
C PRO A 109 28.92 -20.25 -17.25
N ALA A 110 28.51 -20.98 -18.30
CA ALA A 110 27.56 -20.44 -19.28
C ALA A 110 26.36 -19.86 -18.50
N PRO A 111 25.96 -18.60 -18.76
CA PRO A 111 24.91 -17.96 -17.98
C PRO A 111 23.68 -18.85 -18.03
N ALA A 112 23.31 -19.40 -16.88
CA ALA A 112 22.19 -20.31 -16.81
C ALA A 112 20.97 -19.58 -17.38
N LEU A 113 20.38 -20.15 -18.43
CA LEU A 113 19.14 -19.66 -19.03
C LEU A 113 18.02 -19.92 -18.00
N HIS A 114 17.92 -19.05 -16.99
CA HIS A 114 16.93 -19.10 -15.91
C HIS A 114 15.49 -18.97 -16.42
N ALA A 115 15.29 -18.86 -17.73
CA ALA A 115 14.00 -18.70 -18.39
C ALA A 115 13.10 -19.96 -18.37
N ALA A 116 13.58 -21.12 -17.90
CA ALA A 116 12.82 -22.38 -18.00
C ALA A 116 12.46 -23.05 -16.66
N ALA A 117 13.09 -22.70 -15.54
CA ALA A 117 12.96 -23.50 -14.31
C ALA A 117 11.73 -23.19 -13.45
N ARG A 118 11.10 -22.00 -13.58
CA ARG A 118 9.96 -21.58 -12.74
C ARG A 118 8.98 -20.67 -13.49
N GLY A 119 8.45 -21.13 -14.61
CA GLY A 119 7.39 -20.43 -15.35
C GLY A 119 7.76 -19.01 -15.81
N ARG A 120 6.82 -18.34 -16.48
CA ARG A 120 6.99 -16.95 -16.91
C ARG A 120 6.68 -16.01 -15.74
N PRO A 121 7.53 -15.03 -15.42
CA PRO A 121 7.19 -14.04 -14.41
C PRO A 121 6.04 -13.15 -14.92
N TRP A 122 5.16 -12.73 -14.02
CA TRP A 122 3.94 -11.97 -14.36
C TRP A 122 4.21 -10.71 -15.20
N TRP A 123 5.32 -10.01 -14.94
CA TRP A 123 5.73 -8.85 -15.73
C TRP A 123 6.03 -9.19 -17.18
N ALA A 124 6.49 -10.41 -17.48
CA ALA A 124 6.76 -10.85 -18.85
C ALA A 124 5.46 -11.10 -19.63
N HIS A 125 4.35 -11.40 -18.94
CA HIS A 125 3.02 -11.45 -19.55
C HIS A 125 2.52 -10.04 -19.88
N LEU A 126 2.69 -9.09 -18.95
CA LEU A 126 2.30 -7.70 -19.17
C LEU A 126 3.09 -7.05 -20.31
N LEU A 127 4.41 -7.26 -20.35
CA LEU A 127 5.29 -6.70 -21.38
C LEU A 127 5.27 -7.49 -22.69
N ARG A 128 4.46 -8.55 -22.81
CA ARG A 128 4.44 -9.47 -23.97
C ARG A 128 5.84 -9.90 -24.44
N ALA A 129 6.76 -10.09 -23.50
CA ALA A 129 8.15 -10.40 -23.82
C ALA A 129 8.25 -11.79 -24.48
N ARG A 130 8.83 -11.87 -25.68
CA ARG A 130 9.05 -13.13 -26.40
C ARG A 130 10.31 -13.84 -25.89
N ARG A 131 10.27 -15.17 -25.86
CA ARG A 131 11.41 -15.99 -25.42
C ARG A 131 12.44 -15.99 -26.55
N LEU A 132 13.68 -15.65 -26.23
CA LEU A 132 14.81 -15.88 -27.12
C LEU A 132 15.14 -17.37 -27.09
N VAL A 133 14.99 -18.05 -28.22
CA VAL A 133 15.39 -19.45 -28.41
C VAL A 133 16.75 -19.43 -29.09
N PRO A 134 17.80 -20.00 -28.49
CA PRO A 134 19.09 -20.10 -29.17
C PRO A 134 18.97 -21.05 -30.34
N GLU A 135 19.47 -20.62 -31.50
CA GLU A 135 19.63 -21.44 -32.69
C GLU A 135 20.75 -22.47 -32.44
N ARG A 136 20.53 -23.72 -32.85
CA ARG A 136 21.45 -24.84 -32.63
C ARG A 136 22.34 -25.04 -33.83
#